data_AF-A0A9E3D6R9-F1
#
_entry.id   AF-A0A9E3D6R9-F1
#
_cell.length_a   1.000
_cell.length_b   1.000
_cell.length_c   1.000
_cell.angle_alpha   90.00
_cell.angle_beta   90.00
_cell.angle_gamma   90.00
#
_symmetry.space_group_name_H-M   'P 1'
#
loop_
_entity.id
_entity.type
_entity.pdbx_description
1 polymer ?
#
loop_
_entity_poly.entity_id
_entity_poly.type
_entity_poly.pdbx_seq_one_letter_code
_entity_poly.pdbx_strand_id
1 'polypeptide(L)' 'QRRQRGRSRGSALTGREQQVAHLIRRGARNREVALALQISEHTVERHVSSILGRLGLRSRWQIIDPRRSNEH' A
#
# COMPACT_ATOMS: atom_id res chain seq x y z
N GLN A 1 -14.86 -12.42 12.92
CA GLN A 1 -14.01 -11.22 12.73
C GLN A 1 -14.45 -10.45 11.49
N ARG A 2 -15.35 -9.47 11.61
CA ARG A 2 -15.72 -8.56 10.52
C ARG A 2 -15.76 -7.14 11.09
N ARG A 3 -14.60 -6.48 11.14
CA ARG A 3 -14.50 -5.06 11.49
C ARG A 3 -14.05 -4.29 10.26
N GLN A 4 -14.98 -4.06 9.34
CA GLN A 4 -14.82 -3.09 8.25
C GLN A 4 -16.14 -2.31 8.13
N ARG A 5 -16.39 -1.43 9.11
CA ARG A 5 -17.44 -0.42 9.06
C ARG A 5 -16.76 0.94 9.08
N GLY A 6 -16.82 1.61 7.94
CA GLY A 6 -16.21 2.91 7.73
C GLY A 6 -16.20 3.24 6.24
N ARG A 7 -17.39 3.43 5.65
CA ARG A 7 -17.54 4.21 4.42
C ARG A 7 -17.21 5.67 4.76
N SER A 8 -15.93 5.95 4.91
CA SER A 8 -15.37 7.29 4.93
C SER A 8 -14.35 7.31 3.79
N ARG A 9 -14.24 8.42 3.06
CA ARG A 9 -13.36 8.60 1.90
C ARG A 9 -11.85 8.58 2.26
N GLY A 10 -11.42 7.70 3.15
CA GLY A 10 -10.08 7.64 3.70
C GLY A 10 -10.02 6.69 4.90
N SER A 11 -10.24 5.39 4.67
CA SER A 11 -9.88 4.37 5.68
C SER A 11 -8.38 4.46 5.93
N ALA A 12 -8.00 5.19 6.98
CA ALA A 12 -6.63 5.46 7.33
C ALA A 12 -5.88 4.13 7.41
N LEU A 13 -4.91 3.96 6.52
CA LEU A 13 -3.94 2.87 6.59
C LEU A 13 -3.37 2.84 8.02
N THR A 14 -3.07 1.64 8.54
CA THR A 14 -2.34 1.54 9.82
C THR A 14 -0.99 2.25 9.68
N GLY A 15 -0.36 2.68 10.77
CA GLY A 15 0.92 3.39 10.70
C GLY A 15 1.97 2.66 9.84
N ARG A 16 2.00 1.32 9.91
CA ARG A 16 2.88 0.49 9.09
C ARG A 16 2.53 0.52 7.60
N GLU A 17 1.25 0.42 7.28
CA GLU A 17 0.77 0.47 5.90
C GLU A 17 0.95 1.87 5.29
N GLN A 18 0.83 2.94 6.08
CA GLN A 18 1.15 4.30 5.65
C GLN A 18 2.63 4.44 5.28
N GLN A 19 3.54 3.92 6.11
CA GLN A 19 4.97 3.92 5.83
C GLN A 19 5.28 3.19 4.52
N VAL A 20 4.72 1.99 4.33
CA VAL A 20 4.87 1.21 3.10
C VAL A 20 4.33 1.97 1.89
N ALA A 21 3.11 2.50 1.97
CA ALA A 21 2.49 3.26 0.89
C ALA A 21 3.28 4.54 0.55
N HIS A 22 3.83 5.22 1.55
CA HIS A 22 4.65 6.41 1.36
C HIS A 22 5.95 6.11 0.61
N LEU A 23 6.65 5.05 0.98
CA LEU A 23 7.87 4.62 0.30
C LEU A 23 7.57 4.20 -1.15
N ILE A 24 6.48 3.44 -1.35
CA ILE A 24 6.04 3.05 -2.70
C ILE A 24 5.70 4.28 -3.53
N ARG A 25 4.99 5.28 -2.99
CA ARG A 25 4.71 6.56 -3.67
C ARG A 25 5.96 7.31 -4.13
N ARG A 26 7.09 7.09 -3.47
CA ARG A 26 8.39 7.67 -3.85
C ARG A 26 9.13 6.84 -4.91
N GLY A 27 8.52 5.76 -5.41
CA GLY A 27 9.10 4.86 -6.41
C GLY A 27 9.90 3.69 -5.82
N ALA A 28 9.89 3.50 -4.49
CA ALA A 28 10.66 2.43 -3.86
C ALA A 28 10.14 1.04 -4.25
N ARG A 29 11.07 0.11 -4.45
CA ARG A 29 10.80 -1.33 -4.68
C ARG A 29 10.60 -2.07 -3.35
N ASN A 30 10.00 -3.26 -3.41
CA ASN A 30 9.70 -4.06 -2.21
C ASN A 30 10.95 -4.30 -1.36
N ARG A 31 12.11 -4.58 -2.00
CA ARG A 31 13.41 -4.69 -1.33
C ARG A 31 13.84 -3.42 -0.60
N GLU A 32 13.65 -2.25 -1.20
CA GLU A 32 14.03 -0.97 -0.57
C GLU A 32 13.10 -0.63 0.59
N VAL A 33 11.80 -0.92 0.44
CA VAL A 33 10.82 -0.80 1.53
C VAL A 33 11.15 -1.76 2.66
N ALA A 34 11.52 -3.01 2.34
CA ALA A 34 11.94 -4.02 3.29
C ALA A 34 13.15 -3.57 4.11
N LEU A 35 14.18 -3.02 3.44
CA LEU A 35 15.36 -2.47 4.09
C LEU A 35 15.04 -1.26 4.95
N ALA A 36 14.26 -0.30 4.42
CA ALA A 36 13.90 0.93 5.14
C ALA A 36 13.06 0.67 6.40
N LEU A 37 12.24 -0.39 6.37
CA LEU A 37 11.37 -0.76 7.47
C LEU A 37 11.92 -1.93 8.31
N GLN A 38 13.10 -2.46 7.98
CA GLN A 38 13.71 -3.64 8.59
C GLN A 38 12.76 -4.85 8.68
N ILE A 39 12.10 -5.17 7.56
CA ILE A 39 11.19 -6.32 7.41
C ILE A 39 11.54 -7.11 6.15
N SER A 40 11.02 -8.32 6.01
CA SER A 40 11.22 -9.13 4.80
C SER A 40 10.38 -8.62 3.63
N GLU A 41 10.86 -8.84 2.39
CA GLU A 41 10.12 -8.52 1.17
C GLU A 41 8.74 -9.17 1.14
N HIS A 42 8.64 -10.42 1.60
CA HIS A 42 7.37 -11.12 1.74
C HIS A 42 6.37 -10.39 2.66
N THR A 43 6.86 -9.79 3.74
CA THR A 43 6.05 -8.97 4.65
C THR A 43 5.58 -7.70 3.96
N VAL A 44 6.45 -7.07 3.15
CA VAL A 44 6.08 -5.92 2.31
C VAL A 44 4.97 -6.30 1.34
N GLU A 45 5.06 -7.45 0.64
CA GLU A 45 4.01 -7.92 -0.27
C GLU A 45 2.66 -8.09 0.44
N ARG A 46 2.67 -8.64 1.65
CA ARG A 46 1.47 -8.78 2.47
C ARG A 46 0.87 -7.43 2.87
N HIS A 47 1.72 -6.46 3.22
CA HIS A 47 1.29 -5.09 3.47
C HIS A 47 0.72 -4.43 2.22
N VAL A 48 1.37 -4.59 1.05
CA VAL A 48 0.89 -4.06 -0.22
C VAL A 48 -0.48 -4.62 -0.56
N SER A 49 -0.68 -5.94 -0.47
CA SER A 49 -1.99 -6.56 -0.71
C SER A 49 -3.06 -6.04 0.25
N SER A 50 -2.71 -5.81 1.52
CA SER A 50 -3.63 -5.22 2.50
C SER A 50 -3.97 -3.76 2.16
N ILE A 51 -2.98 -2.96 1.77
CA ILE A 51 -3.13 -1.57 1.33
C ILE A 51 -4.03 -1.51 0.09
N LEU A 52 -3.76 -2.34 -0.92
CA LEU A 52 -4.56 -2.43 -2.14
C LEU A 52 -6.01 -2.76 -1.81
N GLY A 53 -6.24 -3.80 -0.99
CA GLY A 53 -7.58 -4.18 -0.55
C GLY A 53 -8.31 -3.08 0.22
N ARG A 54 -7.61 -2.31 1.06
CA ARG A 54 -8.20 -1.20 1.84
C ARG A 54 -8.48 0.04 1.00
N LEU A 55 -7.61 0.34 0.04
CA LEU A 55 -7.76 1.49 -0.86
C LEU A 55 -8.65 1.16 -2.08
N GLY A 56 -9.05 -0.11 -2.26
CA GLY A 56 -9.81 -0.55 -3.43
C GLY A 56 -8.98 -0.53 -4.72
N LEU A 57 -7.66 -0.58 -4.61
CA LEU A 57 -6.74 -0.55 -5.74
C LEU A 57 -6.43 -1.97 -6.19
N ARG A 58 -6.16 -2.14 -7.49
CA ARG A 58 -5.81 -3.41 -8.11
C ARG A 58 -4.32 -3.56 -8.41
N SER A 59 -3.57 -2.47 -8.39
CA SER A 59 -2.15 -2.50 -8.72
C SER A 59 -1.33 -1.55 -7.87
N ARG A 60 -0.11 -1.96 -7.53
CA ARG A 60 0.89 -1.10 -6.86
C ARG A 60 1.13 0.22 -7.59
N TRP A 61 0.99 0.23 -8.91
CA TRP A 61 1.13 1.44 -9.73
C TRP A 61 0.10 2.50 -9.36
N GLN A 62 -1.11 2.10 -9.00
CA GLN A 62 -2.15 3.01 -8.51
C GLN A 62 -1.83 3.56 -7.12
N ILE A 63 -0.96 2.89 -6.34
CA ILE A 63 -0.42 3.45 -5.09
C ILE A 63 0.62 4.53 -5.43
N ILE A 64 1.47 4.29 -6.43
CA ILE A 64 2.55 5.21 -6.83
C ILE A 64 1.97 6.52 -7.35
N ASP A 65 1.09 6.41 -8.34
CA ASP A 65 0.40 7.54 -8.93
C ASP A 65 -1.09 7.21 -9.12
N PRO A 66 -1.96 7.63 -8.20
CA PRO A 66 -3.40 7.41 -8.33
C PRO A 66 -4.02 8.23 -9.47
N ARG A 67 -3.28 9.18 -10.07
CA ARG A 67 -3.72 9.95 -11.24
C ARG A 67 -3.42 9.24 -12.57
N ARG A 68 -2.48 8.30 -12.58
CA ARG A 68 -2.25 7.37 -13.69
C ARG A 68 -3.42 6.41 -13.77
N SER A 69 -4.51 6.88 -14.35
CA SER A 69 -5.55 6.03 -14.91
C SER A 69 -4.92 5.19 -16.02
N ASN A 70 -4.54 3.98 -15.67
CA ASN A 70 -4.49 2.78 -16.52
C ASN A 70 -4.11 3.00 -18.01
N GLU A 71 -2.82 3.11 -18.30
CA GLU A 71 -2.29 2.86 -19.64
C GLU A 71 -1.49 1.56 -19.60
N HIS A 72 -2.17 0.44 -19.87
CA HIS A 72 -1.68 -0.82 -20.44
C HIS A 72 -2.91 -1.67 -20.81
#